data_AF-A0A8J7D8A3-F1
#
_entry.id   AF-A0A8J7D8A3-F1
#
_cell.length_a   1.000
_cell.length_b   1.000
_cell.length_c   1.000
_cell.angle_alpha   90.00
_cell.angle_beta   90.00
_cell.angle_gamma   90.00
#
_symmetry.space_group_name_H-M   'P 1'
#
loop_
_entity.id
_entity.type
_entity.pdbx_description
1 polymer ?
#
loop_
_entity_poly.entity_id
_entity_poly.type
_entity_poly.pdbx_seq_one_letter_code
_entity_poly.pdbx_strand_id
1 'polypeptide(L)'
;MPENKPRDVQVYPIATDTRVLRSRSWSRLRFEIEYALAKGTTANSYLIEGDKTALIDPPGETFTQIYLEALQQRFDVTKLDYVILGHVNPNRAETLKALLTIAPQITFVCSNPGAKNLRGALENPDLSIIVMRGEETLDLGQGHYLEFIPTPNPRYADQLCTYDPQTEILYSDKLFGAHVCGDQVFDEGWEIYNEDRRYYFDCLMAPHARQVETALDKLADLPVRMYATGHGPLVRYGLIDLTKAYREWSQQQTSADLTVALIYASAYGNTATLAQAIARGITKAGVAVESINCEFTEPEDIRTAVEKSAGFVMGSPTLGGHAPTPVQTALGIVLSTATNNQLAGVFGSFGWSGEAVDLIESKLKDAGYRFGFDTIRVKFKPDDATLQLCEEAGTDFAQALKKARKVRSPNQPATTVEQAVGRIVGSLCILTAKEGDRSSAMLASWVSQASFNPPGLTIAVAKDRAIETLTHSGNKFVLNILKEGNHLGLMKHFLKPFSPAQDRFTGVAAEETENGSPVLTDALAYLECSVQNRMESGDHWLVYATVENGKVLNQDGVTAVHHRKSGTHY
;
A
#
# COMPACT_ATOMS: atom_id res chain seq x y z
N MET A 1 6.57 -21.67 -3.04
CA MET A 1 6.74 -20.97 -1.74
C MET A 1 6.73 -21.99 -0.63
N PRO A 2 7.44 -21.82 0.50
CA PRO A 2 7.31 -22.73 1.63
C PRO A 2 6.00 -22.42 2.37
N GLU A 3 4.89 -22.98 1.91
CA GLU A 3 3.54 -22.79 2.48
C GLU A 3 3.36 -23.32 3.92
N ASN A 4 4.42 -23.76 4.59
CA ASN A 4 4.32 -24.50 5.86
C ASN A 4 5.24 -24.02 6.99
N LYS A 5 5.85 -22.83 6.92
CA LYS A 5 6.57 -22.29 8.09
C LYS A 5 5.55 -21.74 9.12
N PRO A 6 5.45 -22.33 10.32
CA PRO A 6 4.52 -21.86 11.36
C PRO A 6 5.00 -20.51 11.87
N ARG A 7 4.06 -19.66 12.34
CA ARG A 7 4.40 -18.38 12.99
C ARG A 7 5.35 -18.63 14.17
N ASP A 8 6.32 -17.74 14.33
CA ASP A 8 7.28 -17.80 15.44
C ASP A 8 7.64 -16.40 15.96
N VAL A 9 8.55 -16.36 16.93
CA VAL A 9 9.12 -15.12 17.45
C VAL A 9 10.64 -15.22 17.37
N GLN A 10 11.24 -14.40 16.52
CA GLN A 10 12.68 -14.27 16.43
C GLN A 10 13.17 -13.19 17.39
N VAL A 11 13.97 -13.58 18.39
CA VAL A 11 14.55 -12.67 19.38
C VAL A 11 16.02 -12.40 19.04
N TYR A 12 16.45 -11.14 19.03
CA TYR A 12 17.82 -10.77 18.68
C TYR A 12 18.29 -9.51 19.42
N PRO A 13 19.51 -9.46 19.97
CA PRO A 13 20.08 -8.24 20.56
C PRO A 13 20.50 -7.26 19.47
N ILE A 14 20.04 -6.00 19.55
CA ILE A 14 20.25 -5.02 18.47
C ILE A 14 21.16 -3.85 18.87
N ALA A 15 21.25 -3.55 20.16
CA ALA A 15 22.14 -2.57 20.77
C ALA A 15 22.32 -2.88 22.28
N THR A 16 23.09 -2.03 22.97
CA THR A 16 23.24 -2.08 24.44
C THR A 16 21.85 -2.06 25.09
N ASP A 17 21.62 -3.00 26.00
CA ASP A 17 20.37 -3.18 26.76
C ASP A 17 19.10 -3.31 25.92
N THR A 18 19.23 -3.57 24.61
CA THR A 18 18.11 -3.51 23.66
C THR A 18 18.04 -4.76 22.81
N ARG A 19 16.86 -5.37 22.79
CA ARG A 19 16.54 -6.54 21.95
C ARG A 19 15.26 -6.34 21.17
N VAL A 20 15.21 -6.91 19.98
CA VAL A 20 13.99 -7.02 19.18
C VAL A 20 13.35 -8.39 19.38
N LEU A 21 12.02 -8.42 19.42
CA LEU A 21 11.19 -9.61 19.34
C LEU A 21 10.32 -9.47 18.07
N ARG A 22 10.70 -10.19 17.01
CA ARG A 22 10.01 -10.14 15.71
C ARG A 22 9.00 -11.28 15.66
N SER A 23 7.72 -10.97 15.79
CA SER A 23 6.66 -11.96 15.58
C SER A 23 6.46 -12.17 14.09
N ARG A 24 6.82 -13.34 13.55
CA ARG A 24 6.93 -13.58 12.10
C ARG A 24 5.77 -14.39 11.57
N SER A 25 5.26 -13.98 10.40
CA SER A 25 4.29 -14.75 9.62
C SER A 25 4.77 -14.82 8.17
N TRP A 26 5.09 -16.01 7.69
CA TRP A 26 5.48 -16.25 6.31
C TRP A 26 4.31 -16.14 5.33
N SER A 27 3.09 -16.36 5.84
CA SER A 27 1.87 -16.14 5.10
C SER A 27 1.30 -14.76 5.36
N ARG A 28 0.44 -14.32 4.43
CA ARG A 28 -0.32 -13.08 4.54
C ARG A 28 -1.14 -13.04 5.84
N LEU A 29 -1.02 -11.95 6.59
CA LEU A 29 -1.69 -11.81 7.88
C LEU A 29 -3.15 -11.37 7.72
N ARG A 30 -3.42 -10.50 6.74
CA ARG A 30 -4.74 -9.87 6.53
C ARG A 30 -5.00 -9.54 5.06
N PHE A 31 -6.28 -9.43 4.73
CA PHE A 31 -6.77 -8.86 3.48
C PHE A 31 -6.77 -7.33 3.55
N GLU A 32 -5.59 -6.74 3.55
CA GLU A 32 -5.37 -5.31 3.31
C GLU A 32 -4.42 -5.17 2.11
N ILE A 33 -4.50 -4.06 1.38
CA ILE A 33 -3.74 -3.87 0.13
C ILE A 33 -2.22 -3.92 0.37
N GLU A 34 -1.76 -3.44 1.53
CA GLU A 34 -0.33 -3.44 1.91
C GLU A 34 0.31 -4.84 2.02
N TYR A 35 -0.50 -5.91 2.15
CA TYR A 35 0.00 -7.29 2.20
C TYR A 35 -0.15 -8.04 0.87
N ALA A 36 -0.54 -7.38 -0.23
CA ALA A 36 -0.90 -8.05 -1.48
C ALA A 36 0.29 -8.73 -2.18
N LEU A 37 1.53 -8.36 -1.86
CA LEU A 37 2.72 -9.06 -2.35
C LEU A 37 2.87 -10.49 -1.78
N ALA A 38 2.12 -10.83 -0.73
CA ALA A 38 2.09 -12.15 -0.11
C ALA A 38 3.47 -12.70 0.34
N LYS A 39 4.48 -11.83 0.56
CA LYS A 39 5.81 -12.20 1.05
C LYS A 39 5.90 -12.35 2.58
N GLY A 40 4.75 -12.48 3.25
CA GLY A 40 4.65 -12.49 4.70
C GLY A 40 4.93 -11.12 5.34
N THR A 41 5.05 -11.07 6.67
CA THR A 41 5.41 -9.86 7.43
C THR A 41 5.99 -10.24 8.79
N THR A 42 6.58 -9.25 9.47
CA THR A 42 6.81 -9.30 10.91
C THR A 42 5.99 -8.25 11.64
N ALA A 43 5.72 -8.46 12.92
CA ALA A 43 5.32 -7.41 13.87
C ALA A 43 6.44 -7.33 14.92
N ASN A 44 7.22 -6.26 14.84
CA ASN A 44 8.43 -6.09 15.66
C ASN A 44 8.07 -5.36 16.96
N SER A 45 8.48 -5.94 18.08
CA SER A 45 8.45 -5.31 19.41
C SER A 45 9.88 -5.15 19.91
N TYR A 46 10.11 -4.18 20.78
CA TYR A 46 11.45 -3.87 21.29
C TYR A 46 11.45 -3.82 22.80
N LEU A 47 12.44 -4.44 23.45
CA LEU A 47 12.61 -4.41 24.89
C LEU A 47 13.91 -3.68 25.21
N ILE A 48 13.81 -2.64 26.05
CA ILE A 48 14.93 -1.84 26.57
C ILE A 48 15.01 -2.09 28.08
N GLU A 49 16.16 -2.54 28.56
CA GLU A 49 16.43 -2.97 29.93
C GLU A 49 17.44 -2.04 30.63
N GLY A 50 17.04 -0.80 30.91
CA GLY A 50 17.81 0.12 31.74
C GLY A 50 17.61 -0.14 33.25
N ASP A 51 17.72 0.91 34.06
CA ASP A 51 17.29 0.87 35.47
C ASP A 51 15.76 0.68 35.60
N LYS A 52 15.02 1.13 34.58
CA LYS A 52 13.62 0.80 34.32
C LYS A 52 13.50 0.10 32.98
N THR A 53 12.49 -0.75 32.85
CA THR A 53 12.27 -1.54 31.63
C THR A 53 11.12 -0.99 30.80
N ALA A 54 11.33 -0.83 29.50
CA ALA A 54 10.28 -0.46 28.55
C ALA A 54 10.11 -1.51 27.45
N LEU A 55 8.86 -1.85 27.16
CA LEU A 55 8.47 -2.68 26.03
C LEU A 55 7.73 -1.84 24.99
N ILE A 56 8.27 -1.77 23.79
CA ILE A 56 7.74 -1.00 22.68
C ILE A 56 6.93 -1.91 21.76
N ASP A 57 5.69 -1.51 21.47
CA ASP A 57 4.81 -2.08 20.45
C ASP A 57 4.59 -3.61 20.51
N PRO A 58 3.95 -4.15 21.57
CA PRO A 58 3.50 -5.54 21.57
C PRO A 58 2.67 -5.89 20.32
N PRO A 59 2.78 -7.10 19.77
CA PRO A 59 2.15 -7.46 18.51
C PRO A 59 0.64 -7.61 18.66
N GLY A 60 -0.04 -7.83 17.54
CA GLY A 60 -1.49 -8.08 17.52
C GLY A 60 -1.92 -9.47 17.99
N GLU A 61 -3.23 -9.64 18.15
CA GLU A 61 -3.91 -10.83 18.68
C GLU A 61 -3.39 -12.17 18.12
N THR A 62 -3.15 -12.22 16.82
CA THR A 62 -2.68 -13.44 16.13
C THR A 62 -1.34 -13.98 16.66
N PHE A 63 -0.55 -13.14 17.34
CA PHE A 63 0.75 -13.50 17.89
C PHE A 63 0.78 -13.55 19.43
N THR A 64 -0.30 -13.20 20.12
CA THR A 64 -0.33 -12.99 21.59
C THR A 64 0.36 -14.12 22.35
N GLN A 65 -0.06 -15.36 22.13
CA GLN A 65 0.43 -16.50 22.91
C GLN A 65 1.92 -16.76 22.68
N ILE A 66 2.34 -16.91 21.41
CA ILE A 66 3.74 -17.20 21.08
C ILE A 66 4.67 -16.04 21.47
N TYR A 67 4.16 -14.81 21.43
CA TYR A 67 4.89 -13.61 21.85
C TYR A 67 5.14 -13.59 23.35
N LEU A 68 4.10 -13.82 24.16
CA LEU A 68 4.22 -13.84 25.62
C LEU A 68 5.15 -14.96 26.09
N GLU A 69 5.03 -16.15 25.49
CA GLU A 69 5.94 -17.28 25.77
C GLU A 69 7.40 -16.91 25.49
N ALA A 70 7.68 -16.33 24.31
CA ALA A 70 9.03 -15.91 23.94
C ALA A 70 9.58 -14.80 24.85
N LEU A 71 8.73 -13.84 25.24
CA LEU A 71 9.08 -12.75 26.15
C LEU A 71 9.42 -13.28 27.55
N GLN A 72 8.55 -14.12 28.14
CA GLN A 72 8.74 -14.68 29.48
C GLN A 72 9.94 -15.62 29.60
N GLN A 73 10.35 -16.27 28.50
CA GLN A 73 11.58 -17.07 28.46
C GLN A 73 12.87 -16.24 28.54
N ARG A 74 12.78 -14.92 28.41
CA ARG A 74 13.93 -14.03 28.23
C ARG A 74 13.93 -12.84 29.19
N PHE A 75 12.78 -12.52 29.77
CA PHE A 75 12.57 -11.39 30.67
C PHE A 75 11.48 -11.73 31.68
N ASP A 76 11.68 -11.31 32.93
CA ASP A 76 10.64 -11.40 33.96
C ASP A 76 9.63 -10.27 33.75
N VAL A 77 8.53 -10.57 33.06
CA VAL A 77 7.48 -9.61 32.69
C VAL A 77 6.91 -8.85 33.89
N THR A 78 6.99 -9.39 35.11
CA THR A 78 6.55 -8.70 36.32
C THR A 78 7.42 -7.50 36.69
N LYS A 79 8.61 -7.36 36.09
CA LYS A 79 9.51 -6.20 36.23
C LYS A 79 9.30 -5.14 35.16
N LEU A 80 8.32 -5.32 34.27
CA LEU A 80 8.05 -4.33 33.23
C LEU A 80 7.46 -3.06 33.84
N ASP A 81 8.13 -1.92 33.64
CA ASP A 81 7.65 -0.62 34.11
C ASP A 81 6.75 0.05 33.06
N TYR A 82 7.17 0.03 31.79
CA TYR A 82 6.53 0.76 30.72
C TYR A 82 6.15 -0.09 29.52
N VAL A 83 4.98 0.19 28.94
CA VAL A 83 4.63 -0.24 27.59
C VAL A 83 4.46 0.99 26.70
N ILE A 84 5.40 1.19 25.78
CA ILE A 84 5.39 2.30 24.83
C ILE A 84 4.64 1.86 23.57
N LEU A 85 3.70 2.69 23.12
CA LEU A 85 2.90 2.42 21.92
C LEU A 85 3.17 3.50 20.86
N GLY A 86 3.78 3.07 19.75
CA GLY A 86 3.96 3.90 18.57
C GLY A 86 2.65 4.23 17.88
N HIS A 87 1.67 3.32 17.90
CA HIS A 87 0.27 3.62 17.59
C HIS A 87 -0.66 2.63 18.31
N VAL A 88 -1.93 3.00 18.47
CA VAL A 88 -2.97 2.14 19.04
C VAL A 88 -3.78 1.50 17.91
N ASN A 89 -3.87 0.18 17.96
CA ASN A 89 -4.69 -0.61 17.04
C ASN A 89 -5.58 -1.54 17.87
N PRO A 90 -6.90 -1.60 17.61
CA PRO A 90 -7.80 -2.53 18.32
C PRO A 90 -7.30 -3.98 18.31
N ASN A 91 -6.62 -4.41 17.24
CA ASN A 91 -6.06 -5.76 17.18
C ASN A 91 -4.90 -6.01 18.15
N ARG A 92 -4.30 -4.98 18.77
CA ARG A 92 -3.31 -5.14 19.84
C ARG A 92 -3.95 -5.27 21.22
N ALA A 93 -5.23 -4.92 21.36
CA ALA A 93 -5.92 -4.89 22.65
C ALA A 93 -5.81 -6.22 23.40
N GLU A 94 -5.99 -7.35 22.70
CA GLU A 94 -5.90 -8.68 23.32
C GLU A 94 -4.51 -8.97 23.91
N THR A 95 -3.44 -8.61 23.20
CA THR A 95 -2.07 -8.74 23.72
C THR A 95 -1.84 -7.84 24.94
N LEU A 96 -2.34 -6.60 24.89
CA LEU A 96 -2.19 -5.65 25.99
C LEU A 96 -2.98 -6.07 27.25
N LYS A 97 -4.20 -6.61 27.09
CA LYS A 97 -4.99 -7.19 28.19
C LYS A 97 -4.26 -8.37 28.83
N ALA A 98 -3.69 -9.25 28.00
CA ALA A 98 -2.91 -10.38 28.48
C ALA A 98 -1.65 -9.94 29.25
N LEU A 99 -0.94 -8.89 28.77
CA LEU A 99 0.18 -8.29 29.50
C LEU A 99 -0.24 -7.70 30.85
N LEU A 100 -1.32 -6.94 30.90
CA LEU A 100 -1.85 -6.36 32.15
C LEU A 100 -2.28 -7.41 33.18
N THR A 101 -2.69 -8.60 32.73
CA THR A 101 -3.01 -9.71 33.62
C THR A 101 -1.76 -10.24 34.33
N ILE A 102 -0.60 -10.21 33.66
CA ILE A 102 0.68 -10.69 34.19
C ILE A 102 1.39 -9.58 35.00
N ALA A 103 1.31 -8.34 34.53
CA ALA A 103 2.03 -7.18 35.04
C ALA A 103 1.08 -5.97 35.19
N PRO A 104 0.22 -5.96 36.21
CA PRO A 104 -0.79 -4.92 36.40
C PRO A 104 -0.22 -3.54 36.77
N GLN A 105 1.06 -3.47 37.17
CA GLN A 105 1.75 -2.23 37.53
C GLN A 105 2.21 -1.39 36.33
N ILE A 106 2.14 -1.93 35.11
CA ILE A 106 2.62 -1.27 33.89
C ILE A 106 1.99 0.12 33.73
N THR A 107 2.82 1.08 33.36
CA THR A 107 2.36 2.38 32.85
C THR A 107 2.49 2.43 31.34
N PHE A 108 1.40 2.73 30.65
CA PHE A 108 1.45 2.93 29.21
C PHE A 108 2.03 4.30 28.86
N VAL A 109 2.73 4.37 27.74
CA VAL A 109 3.32 5.60 27.21
C VAL A 109 2.90 5.73 25.76
N CYS A 110 2.18 6.79 25.42
CA CYS A 110 1.68 6.99 24.06
C CYS A 110 1.39 8.46 23.78
N SER A 111 1.00 8.77 22.54
CA SER A 111 0.57 10.11 22.16
C SER A 111 -0.77 10.48 22.81
N ASN A 112 -1.15 11.76 22.73
CA ASN A 112 -2.44 12.23 23.24
C ASN A 112 -3.65 11.57 22.55
N PRO A 113 -3.71 11.46 21.20
CA PRO A 113 -4.76 10.69 20.54
C PRO A 113 -4.69 9.19 20.89
N GLY A 114 -3.47 8.65 21.05
CA GLY A 114 -3.25 7.26 21.48
C GLY A 114 -3.86 6.97 22.85
N ALA A 115 -3.74 7.89 23.80
CA ALA A 115 -4.31 7.70 25.15
C ALA A 115 -5.84 7.61 25.13
N LYS A 116 -6.50 8.36 24.25
CA LYS A 116 -7.96 8.26 24.04
C LYS A 116 -8.33 6.92 23.40
N ASN A 117 -7.62 6.54 22.33
CA ASN A 117 -7.84 5.29 21.62
C ASN A 117 -7.61 4.07 22.52
N LEU A 118 -6.56 4.09 23.35
CA LEU A 118 -6.18 3.00 24.23
C LEU A 118 -7.23 2.73 25.32
N ARG A 119 -7.72 3.79 25.98
CA ARG A 119 -8.81 3.67 26.96
C ARG A 119 -10.07 3.06 26.34
N GLY A 120 -10.40 3.45 25.11
CA GLY A 120 -11.50 2.86 24.37
C GLY A 120 -11.27 1.39 24.01
N ALA A 121 -10.10 1.06 23.46
CA ALA A 121 -9.75 -0.30 23.02
C ALA A 121 -9.64 -1.31 24.16
N LEU A 122 -9.22 -0.88 25.35
CA LEU A 122 -9.13 -1.71 26.55
C LEU A 122 -10.36 -1.61 27.45
N GLU A 123 -11.33 -0.76 27.10
CA GLU A 123 -12.54 -0.50 27.89
C GLU A 123 -12.23 -0.14 29.36
N ASN A 124 -11.13 0.57 29.57
CA ASN A 124 -10.64 0.93 30.90
C ASN A 124 -10.28 2.43 30.96
N PRO A 125 -11.10 3.27 31.63
CA PRO A 125 -10.85 4.71 31.73
C PRO A 125 -9.68 5.06 32.67
N ASP A 126 -9.39 4.20 33.65
CA ASP A 126 -8.46 4.44 34.76
C ASP A 126 -7.05 3.89 34.50
N LEU A 127 -6.73 3.57 33.23
CA LEU A 127 -5.38 3.13 32.84
C LEU A 127 -4.32 4.15 33.25
N SER A 128 -3.23 3.66 33.83
CA SER A 128 -2.00 4.44 34.04
C SER A 128 -1.38 4.75 32.68
N ILE A 129 -1.43 6.02 32.27
CA ILE A 129 -0.92 6.49 30.97
C ILE A 129 -0.10 7.76 31.17
N ILE A 130 1.13 7.76 30.65
CA ILE A 130 1.92 8.96 30.41
C ILE A 130 1.70 9.39 28.96
N VAL A 131 1.28 10.64 28.77
CA VAL A 131 1.04 11.22 27.45
C VAL A 131 2.27 11.99 27.00
N MET A 132 2.78 11.66 25.82
CA MET A 132 3.92 12.33 25.20
C MET A 132 3.45 13.26 24.07
N ARG A 133 3.90 14.51 24.07
CA ARG A 133 3.55 15.58 23.12
C ARG A 133 4.73 16.07 22.30
N GLY A 134 5.94 15.68 22.67
CA GLY A 134 7.17 15.89 21.91
C GLY A 134 8.24 16.71 22.63
N GLU A 135 7.89 17.28 23.79
CA GLU A 135 8.82 18.04 24.64
C GLU A 135 9.28 17.20 25.85
N GLU A 136 8.54 16.15 26.16
CA GLU A 136 8.77 15.26 27.28
C GLU A 136 9.79 14.17 26.93
N THR A 137 10.59 13.79 27.92
CA THR A 137 11.53 12.65 27.85
C THR A 137 11.16 11.60 28.89
N LEU A 138 11.47 10.33 28.61
CA LEU A 138 11.34 9.23 29.56
C LEU A 138 12.71 8.63 29.88
N ASP A 139 13.19 8.84 31.10
CA ASP A 139 14.45 8.28 31.58
C ASP A 139 14.24 6.83 32.05
N LEU A 140 14.89 5.90 31.36
CA LEU A 140 14.95 4.49 31.73
C LEU A 140 16.22 4.13 32.51
N GLY A 141 17.10 5.10 32.78
CA GLY A 141 18.42 4.88 33.38
C GLY A 141 19.47 4.42 32.36
N GLN A 142 20.72 4.30 32.80
CA GLN A 142 21.85 3.83 31.99
C GLN A 142 22.10 4.61 30.68
N GLY A 143 21.66 5.88 30.64
CA GLY A 143 21.79 6.76 29.48
C GLY A 143 20.57 6.76 28.54
N HIS A 144 19.61 5.86 28.74
CA HIS A 144 18.41 5.77 27.91
C HIS A 144 17.38 6.86 28.26
N TYR A 145 17.63 8.07 27.75
CA TYR A 145 16.71 9.22 27.83
C TYR A 145 15.84 9.25 26.58
N LEU A 146 14.73 8.51 26.60
CA LEU A 146 13.89 8.37 25.43
C LEU A 146 13.19 9.70 25.09
N GLU A 147 13.35 10.13 23.84
CA GLU A 147 12.69 11.29 23.25
C GLU A 147 11.51 10.81 22.40
N PHE A 148 10.43 11.58 22.35
CA PHE A 148 9.21 11.19 21.64
C PHE A 148 8.89 12.20 20.53
N ILE A 149 8.55 11.71 19.35
CA ILE A 149 8.32 12.56 18.18
C ILE A 149 6.94 12.22 17.59
N PRO A 150 5.90 13.02 17.85
CA PRO A 150 4.60 12.81 17.23
C PRO A 150 4.67 13.00 15.71
N THR A 151 4.29 11.94 14.98
CA THR A 151 4.28 11.88 13.51
C THR A 151 2.90 11.48 12.99
N PRO A 152 1.82 12.19 13.36
CA PRO A 152 0.46 11.79 13.03
C PRO A 152 0.21 11.86 11.53
N ASN A 153 -0.61 10.92 11.04
CA ASN A 153 -1.19 10.97 9.70
C ASN A 153 -2.67 10.53 9.76
N PRO A 154 -3.47 10.76 8.71
CA PRO A 154 -4.90 10.45 8.73
C PRO A 154 -5.23 8.98 9.03
N ARG A 155 -4.37 8.02 8.66
CA ARG A 155 -4.55 6.61 9.04
C ARG A 155 -4.16 6.33 10.49
N TYR A 156 -3.08 6.94 10.96
CA TYR A 156 -2.51 6.77 12.29
C TYR A 156 -2.41 8.15 12.98
N ALA A 157 -3.55 8.67 13.42
CA ALA A 157 -3.64 10.00 14.04
C ALA A 157 -2.89 10.06 15.39
N ASP A 158 -2.61 8.90 15.97
CA ASP A 158 -1.91 8.70 17.23
C ASP A 158 -0.44 8.30 17.06
N GLN A 159 0.10 8.30 15.84
CA GLN A 159 1.44 7.81 15.59
C GLN A 159 2.52 8.61 16.33
N LEU A 160 3.42 7.89 16.97
CA LEU A 160 4.49 8.38 17.84
C LEU A 160 5.77 7.60 17.52
N CYS A 161 6.81 8.30 17.06
CA CYS A 161 8.15 7.73 17.02
C CYS A 161 8.83 7.92 18.39
N THR A 162 9.76 7.03 18.72
CA THR A 162 10.60 7.15 19.92
C THR A 162 12.05 7.10 19.51
N TYR A 163 12.87 8.03 20.00
CA TYR A 163 14.30 8.08 19.76
C TYR A 163 15.05 7.79 21.05
N ASP A 164 16.04 6.92 20.99
CA ASP A 164 16.95 6.62 22.10
C ASP A 164 18.36 7.15 21.78
N PRO A 165 18.78 8.27 22.39
CA PRO A 165 20.10 8.86 22.15
C PRO A 165 21.26 7.94 22.54
N GLN A 166 21.08 7.06 23.53
CA GLN A 166 22.15 6.16 23.99
C GLN A 166 22.50 5.12 22.93
N THR A 167 21.49 4.64 22.21
CA THR A 167 21.67 3.62 21.17
C THR A 167 21.57 4.17 19.76
N GLU A 168 21.29 5.46 19.58
CA GLU A 168 21.06 6.14 18.29
C GLU A 168 19.99 5.40 17.45
N ILE A 169 19.02 4.78 18.11
CA ILE A 169 17.91 4.04 17.49
C ILE A 169 16.67 4.92 17.46
N LEU A 170 16.05 5.01 16.29
CA LEU A 170 14.69 5.55 16.14
C LEU A 170 13.70 4.40 15.96
N TYR A 171 12.84 4.19 16.94
CA TYR A 171 11.67 3.34 16.86
C TYR A 171 10.61 4.05 16.02
N SER A 172 10.50 3.65 14.77
CA SER A 172 9.79 4.41 13.72
C SER A 172 8.35 3.96 13.50
N ASP A 173 7.89 2.94 14.24
CA ASP A 173 6.56 2.35 14.14
C ASP A 173 6.19 2.04 12.66
N LYS A 174 5.22 2.76 12.08
CA LYS A 174 4.80 2.56 10.69
C LYS A 174 5.75 3.18 9.65
N LEU A 175 6.64 4.12 10.01
CA LEU A 175 7.60 4.68 9.04
C LEU A 175 8.72 3.68 8.73
N PHE A 176 9.20 3.72 7.49
CA PHE A 176 10.34 2.96 6.97
C PHE A 176 10.22 1.42 6.96
N GLY A 177 9.04 0.88 7.25
CA GLY A 177 8.80 -0.57 7.27
C GLY A 177 8.75 -1.22 5.88
N ALA A 178 8.64 -2.55 5.88
CA ALA A 178 8.32 -3.35 4.71
C ALA A 178 7.55 -4.62 5.13
N HIS A 179 6.53 -5.01 4.36
CA HIS A 179 5.83 -6.27 4.58
C HIS A 179 6.55 -7.42 3.87
N VAL A 180 7.58 -7.93 4.55
CA VAL A 180 8.36 -9.09 4.12
C VAL A 180 8.78 -9.91 5.34
N CYS A 181 8.64 -11.23 5.26
CA CYS A 181 9.10 -12.15 6.29
C CYS A 181 10.39 -12.84 5.84
N GLY A 182 11.46 -12.69 6.62
CA GLY A 182 12.75 -13.30 6.36
C GLY A 182 13.48 -13.69 7.63
N ASP A 183 14.58 -14.42 7.47
CA ASP A 183 15.46 -14.79 8.58
C ASP A 183 16.41 -13.66 8.97
N GLN A 184 16.70 -12.74 8.06
CA GLN A 184 17.53 -11.56 8.32
C GLN A 184 16.81 -10.57 9.23
N VAL A 185 17.47 -10.19 10.32
CA VAL A 185 16.99 -9.17 11.28
C VAL A 185 17.23 -7.76 10.74
N PHE A 186 18.36 -7.56 10.06
CA PHE A 186 18.77 -6.29 9.44
C PHE A 186 18.62 -6.34 7.92
N ASP A 187 18.65 -5.17 7.31
CA ASP A 187 18.35 -4.93 5.90
C ASP A 187 19.59 -4.97 4.97
N GLU A 188 20.45 -5.98 5.13
CA GLU A 188 21.60 -6.11 4.24
C GLU A 188 21.15 -6.42 2.80
N GLY A 189 21.58 -5.60 1.85
CA GLY A 189 21.22 -5.71 0.43
C GLY A 189 20.02 -4.84 0.03
N TRP A 190 20.29 -3.67 -0.57
CA TRP A 190 19.27 -2.71 -0.99
C TRP A 190 18.24 -3.32 -1.95
N GLU A 191 18.71 -3.97 -3.03
CA GLU A 191 17.85 -4.51 -4.09
C GLU A 191 16.87 -5.59 -3.61
N ILE A 192 17.21 -6.31 -2.53
CA ILE A 192 16.38 -7.37 -1.98
C ILE A 192 15.06 -6.80 -1.44
N TYR A 193 15.12 -5.62 -0.82
CA TYR A 193 13.99 -5.01 -0.11
C TYR A 193 13.37 -3.83 -0.87
N ASN A 194 13.98 -3.38 -1.97
CA ASN A 194 13.58 -2.15 -2.65
C ASN A 194 12.12 -2.20 -3.15
N GLU A 195 11.71 -3.29 -3.80
CA GLU A 195 10.31 -3.47 -4.24
C GLU A 195 9.33 -3.43 -3.06
N ASP A 196 9.65 -4.11 -1.96
CA ASP A 196 8.78 -4.22 -0.80
C ASP A 196 8.67 -2.89 -0.04
N ARG A 197 9.79 -2.16 0.09
CA ARG A 197 9.85 -0.82 0.68
C ARG A 197 9.06 0.19 -0.14
N ARG A 198 9.22 0.15 -1.47
CA ARG A 198 8.47 1.03 -2.36
C ARG A 198 6.98 0.71 -2.30
N TYR A 199 6.59 -0.57 -2.35
CA TYR A 199 5.19 -0.97 -2.24
C TYR A 199 4.59 -0.56 -0.88
N TYR A 200 5.34 -0.74 0.21
CA TYR A 200 4.95 -0.29 1.54
C TYR A 200 4.70 1.23 1.58
N PHE A 201 5.63 2.02 1.03
CA PHE A 201 5.46 3.47 0.91
C PHE A 201 4.21 3.83 0.09
N ASP A 202 4.06 3.22 -1.09
CA ASP A 202 2.97 3.51 -2.00
C ASP A 202 1.58 3.24 -1.39
N CYS A 203 1.47 2.18 -0.57
CA CYS A 203 0.23 1.81 0.10
C CYS A 203 -0.06 2.63 1.36
N LEU A 204 0.95 2.87 2.20
CA LEU A 204 0.74 3.45 3.54
C LEU A 204 1.07 4.95 3.63
N MET A 205 2.00 5.43 2.80
CA MET A 205 2.62 6.75 2.95
C MET A 205 2.20 7.72 1.84
N ALA A 206 2.11 7.26 0.60
CA ALA A 206 1.80 8.11 -0.55
C ALA A 206 0.49 8.94 -0.39
N PRO A 207 -0.63 8.40 0.17
CA PRO A 207 -1.85 9.18 0.40
C PRO A 207 -1.73 10.29 1.47
N HIS A 208 -0.61 10.34 2.19
CA HIS A 208 -0.32 11.25 3.29
C HIS A 208 1.08 11.88 3.13
N ALA A 209 1.54 12.04 1.89
CA ALA A 209 2.92 12.42 1.59
C ALA A 209 3.37 13.72 2.28
N ARG A 210 2.48 14.70 2.49
CA ARG A 210 2.78 15.94 3.23
C ARG A 210 3.10 15.68 4.70
N GLN A 211 2.31 14.84 5.37
CA GLN A 211 2.54 14.47 6.78
C GLN A 211 3.82 13.65 6.93
N VAL A 212 4.10 12.77 5.96
CA VAL A 212 5.38 12.07 5.86
C VAL A 212 6.50 13.08 5.65
N GLU A 213 6.27 14.14 4.86
CA GLU A 213 7.29 15.14 4.64
C GLU A 213 7.69 15.85 5.93
N THR A 214 6.69 16.34 6.66
CA THR A 214 6.85 16.95 7.98
C THR A 214 7.47 16.00 9.00
N ALA A 215 7.13 14.71 8.95
CA ALA A 215 7.74 13.72 9.83
C ALA A 215 9.25 13.60 9.58
N LEU A 216 9.70 13.49 8.33
CA LEU A 216 11.15 13.42 8.05
C LEU A 216 11.86 14.73 8.45
N ASP A 217 11.21 15.89 8.30
CA ASP A 217 11.82 17.18 8.71
C ASP A 217 12.10 17.19 10.21
N LYS A 218 11.18 16.69 11.03
CA LYS A 218 11.37 16.55 12.49
C LYS A 218 12.48 15.56 12.85
N LEU A 219 12.71 14.56 12.00
CA LEU A 219 13.70 13.49 12.24
C LEU A 219 15.09 13.84 11.69
N ALA A 220 15.22 14.90 10.89
CA ALA A 220 16.43 15.20 10.13
C ALA A 220 17.66 15.53 10.99
N ASP A 221 17.44 16.15 12.15
CA ASP A 221 18.52 16.60 13.04
C ASP A 221 18.93 15.54 14.08
N LEU A 222 18.24 14.40 14.13
CA LEU A 222 18.55 13.31 15.06
C LEU A 222 19.71 12.46 14.51
N PRO A 223 20.77 12.18 15.30
CA PRO A 223 21.86 11.31 14.87
C PRO A 223 21.41 9.84 14.92
N VAL A 224 20.61 9.43 13.94
CA VAL A 224 20.07 8.07 13.87
C VAL A 224 21.01 7.15 13.09
N ARG A 225 21.41 6.03 13.70
CA ARG A 225 22.17 4.96 13.03
C ARG A 225 21.31 3.77 12.60
N MET A 226 20.06 3.71 13.07
CA MET A 226 19.16 2.59 12.80
C MET A 226 17.69 2.95 12.99
N TYR A 227 16.84 2.57 12.04
CA TYR A 227 15.39 2.55 12.23
C TYR A 227 14.94 1.18 12.73
N ALA A 228 14.35 1.18 13.93
CA ALA A 228 13.64 0.07 14.52
C ALA A 228 12.18 0.10 14.06
N THR A 229 11.93 -0.52 12.90
CA THR A 229 10.65 -0.50 12.18
C THR A 229 9.59 -1.40 12.82
N GLY A 230 8.31 -1.08 12.67
CA GLY A 230 7.22 -1.96 13.14
C GLY A 230 7.05 -3.24 12.30
N HIS A 231 7.53 -3.23 11.05
CA HIS A 231 7.39 -4.35 10.09
C HIS A 231 8.66 -4.53 9.26
N GLY A 232 9.05 -5.80 9.05
CA GLY A 232 10.16 -6.17 8.18
C GLY A 232 11.50 -6.19 8.92
N PRO A 233 12.63 -6.08 8.20
CA PRO A 233 13.95 -5.92 8.82
C PRO A 233 14.11 -4.53 9.44
N LEU A 234 15.00 -4.44 10.43
CA LEU A 234 15.49 -3.16 10.94
C LEU A 234 16.35 -2.50 9.87
N VAL A 235 16.24 -1.18 9.73
CA VAL A 235 16.94 -0.42 8.68
C VAL A 235 18.22 0.15 9.26
N ARG A 236 19.35 -0.44 8.90
CA ARG A 236 20.70 -0.01 9.30
C ARG A 236 21.55 0.27 8.07
N TYR A 237 21.61 -0.67 7.14
CA TYR A 237 22.49 -0.58 5.97
C TYR A 237 21.90 0.33 4.89
N GLY A 238 20.58 0.25 4.67
CA GLY A 238 19.86 1.09 3.72
C GLY A 238 19.32 2.38 4.31
N LEU A 239 19.77 2.81 5.50
CA LEU A 239 19.19 3.96 6.22
C LEU A 239 19.21 5.23 5.37
N ILE A 240 20.39 5.59 4.85
CA ILE A 240 20.56 6.83 4.06
C ILE A 240 19.74 6.75 2.77
N ASP A 241 19.84 5.65 2.04
CA ASP A 241 19.15 5.45 0.77
C ASP A 241 17.62 5.42 0.95
N LEU A 242 17.11 4.79 2.00
CA LEU A 242 15.68 4.71 2.27
C LEU A 242 15.12 6.07 2.69
N THR A 243 15.83 6.83 3.51
CA THR A 243 15.41 8.19 3.91
C THR A 243 15.36 9.11 2.71
N LYS A 244 16.38 9.05 1.84
CA LYS A 244 16.39 9.78 0.58
C LYS A 244 15.25 9.35 -0.34
N ALA A 245 15.00 8.05 -0.46
CA ALA A 245 13.92 7.51 -1.26
C ALA A 245 12.54 7.97 -0.74
N TYR A 246 12.29 7.93 0.57
CA TYR A 246 11.07 8.47 1.16
C TYR A 246 10.87 9.96 0.84
N ARG A 247 11.95 10.76 0.88
CA ARG A 247 11.89 12.18 0.49
C ARG A 247 11.50 12.33 -0.98
N GLU A 248 12.20 11.64 -1.87
CA GLU A 248 11.94 11.70 -3.32
C GLU A 248 10.52 11.24 -3.65
N TRP A 249 10.07 10.12 -3.08
CA TRP A 249 8.73 9.57 -3.33
C TRP A 249 7.64 10.47 -2.78
N SER A 250 7.82 11.08 -1.59
CA SER A 250 6.85 12.05 -1.08
C SER A 250 6.78 13.29 -1.95
N GLN A 251 7.92 13.82 -2.39
CA GLN A 251 7.98 14.99 -3.27
C GLN A 251 7.26 14.74 -4.61
N GLN A 252 7.42 13.54 -5.18
CA GLN A 252 6.70 13.14 -6.39
C GLN A 252 5.17 13.18 -6.21
N GLN A 253 4.67 12.81 -5.02
CA GLN A 253 3.24 12.89 -4.70
C GLN A 253 2.82 14.34 -4.45
N THR A 254 3.58 15.12 -3.68
CA THR A 254 3.21 16.50 -3.33
C THR A 254 3.33 17.46 -4.51
N SER A 255 4.15 17.14 -5.52
CA SER A 255 4.28 17.92 -6.76
C SER A 255 3.34 17.49 -7.89
N ALA A 256 2.42 16.55 -7.68
CA ALA A 256 1.55 16.05 -8.74
C ALA A 256 0.55 17.14 -9.18
N ASP A 257 0.35 17.27 -10.49
CA ASP A 257 -0.54 18.28 -11.09
C ASP A 257 -2.03 18.12 -10.72
N LEU A 258 -2.45 16.88 -10.44
CA LEU A 258 -3.83 16.55 -10.09
C LEU A 258 -3.82 15.87 -8.72
N THR A 259 -4.72 16.32 -7.86
CA THR A 259 -4.92 15.74 -6.51
C THR A 259 -6.38 15.36 -6.32
N VAL A 260 -6.63 14.25 -5.61
CA VAL A 260 -7.95 13.80 -5.19
C VAL A 260 -8.06 13.88 -3.67
N ALA A 261 -9.12 14.53 -3.16
CA ALA A 261 -9.43 14.50 -1.73
C ALA A 261 -10.20 13.19 -1.41
N LEU A 262 -9.59 12.29 -0.65
CA LEU A 262 -10.20 11.00 -0.29
C LEU A 262 -10.62 11.02 1.18
N ILE A 263 -11.91 11.29 1.40
CA ILE A 263 -12.49 11.55 2.72
C ILE A 263 -13.18 10.30 3.21
N TYR A 264 -12.86 9.82 4.41
CA TYR A 264 -13.49 8.63 4.98
C TYR A 264 -13.66 8.69 6.50
N ALA A 265 -14.52 7.82 7.01
CA ALA A 265 -14.55 7.39 8.41
C ALA A 265 -14.55 5.86 8.45
N SER A 266 -14.17 5.23 9.57
CA SER A 266 -14.19 3.77 9.65
C SER A 266 -14.21 3.24 11.09
N ALA A 267 -15.40 2.84 11.56
CA ALA A 267 -15.57 2.29 12.91
C ALA A 267 -14.74 1.02 13.19
N TYR A 268 -14.73 0.06 12.26
CA TYR A 268 -14.08 -1.25 12.43
C TYR A 268 -12.97 -1.52 11.40
N GLY A 269 -12.39 -0.46 10.81
CA GLY A 269 -11.31 -0.58 9.82
C GLY A 269 -11.73 -0.95 8.39
N ASN A 270 -12.85 -1.64 8.14
CA ASN A 270 -13.22 -2.09 6.79
C ASN A 270 -13.30 -0.97 5.75
N THR A 271 -13.96 0.15 6.07
CA THR A 271 -14.04 1.29 5.13
C THR A 271 -12.66 1.90 4.90
N ALA A 272 -11.81 1.98 5.93
CA ALA A 272 -10.42 2.43 5.76
C ALA A 272 -9.61 1.49 4.85
N THR A 273 -9.84 0.18 4.91
CA THR A 273 -9.23 -0.81 4.02
C THR A 273 -9.62 -0.57 2.55
N LEU A 274 -10.90 -0.28 2.27
CA LEU A 274 -11.35 0.09 0.92
C LEU A 274 -10.74 1.43 0.47
N ALA A 275 -10.67 2.40 1.38
CA ALA A 275 -10.09 3.71 1.14
C ALA A 275 -8.64 3.63 0.66
N GLN A 276 -7.84 2.75 1.27
CA GLN A 276 -6.44 2.50 0.87
C GLN A 276 -6.33 1.85 -0.51
N ALA A 277 -7.19 0.89 -0.83
CA ALA A 277 -7.19 0.26 -2.15
C ALA A 277 -7.53 1.27 -3.25
N ILE A 278 -8.56 2.10 -3.04
CA ILE A 278 -8.90 3.20 -3.97
C ILE A 278 -7.75 4.20 -4.07
N ALA A 279 -7.16 4.61 -2.94
CA ALA A 279 -6.03 5.53 -2.92
C ALA A 279 -4.84 4.99 -3.75
N ARG A 280 -4.49 3.71 -3.57
CA ARG A 280 -3.44 3.04 -4.35
C ARG A 280 -3.74 3.07 -5.86
N GLY A 281 -4.99 2.79 -6.23
CA GLY A 281 -5.46 2.86 -7.61
C GLY A 281 -5.25 4.24 -8.25
N ILE A 282 -5.49 5.31 -7.49
CA ILE A 282 -5.32 6.70 -7.91
C ILE A 282 -3.83 7.07 -7.99
N THR A 283 -3.04 6.78 -6.94
CA THR A 283 -1.62 7.15 -6.85
C THR A 283 -0.76 6.42 -7.87
N LYS A 284 -0.99 5.11 -8.10
CA LYS A 284 -0.26 4.36 -9.13
C LYS A 284 -0.53 4.89 -10.54
N ALA A 285 -1.72 5.46 -10.75
CA ALA A 285 -2.09 6.11 -11.98
C ALA A 285 -1.55 7.55 -12.08
N GLY A 286 -0.65 7.98 -11.19
CA GLY A 286 0.07 9.26 -11.26
C GLY A 286 -0.80 10.49 -10.95
N VAL A 287 -1.80 10.32 -10.09
CA VAL A 287 -2.61 11.40 -9.52
C VAL A 287 -2.42 11.35 -8.01
N ALA A 288 -2.13 12.50 -7.36
CA ALA A 288 -1.96 12.52 -5.93
C ALA A 288 -3.27 12.26 -5.19
N VAL A 289 -3.15 11.71 -3.98
CA VAL A 289 -4.26 11.55 -3.05
C VAL A 289 -3.93 12.33 -1.78
N GLU A 290 -4.88 13.15 -1.36
CA GLU A 290 -4.92 13.73 -0.02
C GLU A 290 -5.99 12.98 0.76
N SER A 291 -5.55 11.97 1.52
CA SER A 291 -6.48 11.15 2.29
C SER A 291 -6.80 11.83 3.62
N ILE A 292 -8.08 11.78 4.02
CA ILE A 292 -8.64 12.53 5.13
C ILE A 292 -9.51 11.59 5.95
N ASN A 293 -9.13 11.37 7.21
CA ASN A 293 -9.97 10.70 8.18
C ASN A 293 -10.81 11.74 8.92
N CYS A 294 -12.06 11.91 8.49
CA CYS A 294 -12.93 12.96 9.00
C CYS A 294 -13.27 12.80 10.50
N GLU A 295 -12.98 11.65 11.12
CA GLU A 295 -13.13 11.45 12.57
C GLU A 295 -12.13 12.29 13.39
N PHE A 296 -10.99 12.67 12.79
CA PHE A 296 -9.89 13.36 13.47
C PHE A 296 -9.44 14.65 12.76
N THR A 297 -10.02 14.99 11.61
CA THR A 297 -9.65 16.17 10.83
C THR A 297 -10.59 17.34 11.08
N GLU A 298 -10.03 18.53 11.27
CA GLU A 298 -10.82 19.75 11.47
C GLU A 298 -11.58 20.16 10.19
N PRO A 299 -12.80 20.71 10.30
CA PRO A 299 -13.61 21.10 9.14
C PRO A 299 -12.90 21.97 8.09
N GLU A 300 -12.03 22.88 8.52
CA GLU A 300 -11.35 23.82 7.63
C GLU A 300 -10.24 23.14 6.80
N ASP A 301 -9.61 22.11 7.34
CA ASP A 301 -8.65 21.29 6.60
C ASP A 301 -9.36 20.47 5.51
N ILE A 302 -10.57 19.94 5.82
CA ILE A 302 -11.42 19.26 4.83
C ILE A 302 -11.79 20.23 3.70
N ARG A 303 -12.21 21.45 4.04
CA ARG A 303 -12.53 22.50 3.05
C ARG A 303 -11.33 22.76 2.13
N THR A 304 -10.18 23.03 2.73
CA THR A 304 -8.94 23.36 2.00
C THR A 304 -8.54 22.23 1.04
N ALA A 305 -8.62 20.97 1.47
CA ALA A 305 -8.30 19.83 0.63
C ALA A 305 -9.29 19.68 -0.54
N VAL A 306 -10.59 19.88 -0.29
CA VAL A 306 -11.63 19.83 -1.33
C VAL A 306 -11.43 20.92 -2.38
N GLU A 307 -11.12 22.16 -1.97
CA GLU A 307 -10.88 23.30 -2.88
C GLU A 307 -9.69 23.06 -3.82
N LYS A 308 -8.62 22.45 -3.31
CA LYS A 308 -7.39 22.18 -4.07
C LYS A 308 -7.49 20.94 -4.97
N SER A 309 -8.50 20.10 -4.77
CA SER A 309 -8.63 18.82 -5.45
C SER A 309 -9.33 18.94 -6.81
N ALA A 310 -8.93 18.10 -7.78
CA ALA A 310 -9.62 17.98 -9.07
C ALA A 310 -10.87 17.08 -8.98
N GLY A 311 -10.98 16.29 -7.92
CA GLY A 311 -12.09 15.41 -7.61
C GLY A 311 -12.01 14.96 -6.16
N PHE A 312 -13.10 14.41 -5.64
CA PHE A 312 -13.16 13.88 -4.29
C PHE A 312 -13.84 12.52 -4.25
N VAL A 313 -13.47 11.71 -3.26
CA VAL A 313 -14.08 10.41 -2.99
C VAL A 313 -14.51 10.36 -1.53
N MET A 314 -15.75 9.93 -1.28
CA MET A 314 -16.31 9.82 0.08
C MET A 314 -16.55 8.36 0.48
N GLY A 315 -15.99 7.97 1.62
CA GLY A 315 -16.11 6.64 2.22
C GLY A 315 -16.85 6.65 3.55
N SER A 316 -17.89 5.84 3.71
CA SER A 316 -18.62 5.76 5.00
C SER A 316 -18.94 4.33 5.40
N PRO A 317 -18.84 3.98 6.70
CA PRO A 317 -19.60 2.87 7.24
C PRO A 317 -21.07 3.27 7.44
N THR A 318 -21.93 2.30 7.72
CA THR A 318 -23.28 2.56 8.23
C THR A 318 -23.34 2.21 9.72
N LEU A 319 -23.74 3.16 10.57
CA LEU A 319 -23.97 2.96 12.00
C LEU A 319 -25.42 3.31 12.35
N GLY A 320 -26.19 2.32 12.80
CA GLY A 320 -27.61 2.51 13.15
C GLY A 320 -28.45 3.08 12.01
N GLY A 321 -28.20 2.65 10.77
CA GLY A 321 -28.90 3.14 9.57
C GLY A 321 -28.47 4.52 9.08
N HIS A 322 -27.41 5.11 9.65
CA HIS A 322 -26.96 6.46 9.31
C HIS A 322 -25.46 6.49 9.00
N ALA A 323 -25.04 7.53 8.26
CA ALA A 323 -23.62 7.88 8.18
C ALA A 323 -23.15 8.40 9.55
N PRO A 324 -21.91 8.11 9.99
CA PRO A 324 -21.35 8.72 11.19
C PRO A 324 -21.41 10.24 11.13
N THR A 325 -21.61 10.91 12.27
CA THR A 325 -21.67 12.38 12.35
C THR A 325 -20.50 13.07 11.62
N PRO A 326 -19.23 12.62 11.76
CA PRO A 326 -18.13 13.23 11.02
C PRO A 326 -18.28 13.20 9.50
N VAL A 327 -18.86 12.11 8.96
CA VAL A 327 -19.15 11.98 7.52
C VAL A 327 -20.26 12.93 7.09
N GLN A 328 -21.29 13.12 7.92
CA GLN A 328 -22.38 14.07 7.63
C GLN A 328 -21.85 15.50 7.58
N THR A 329 -21.01 15.90 8.54
CA THR A 329 -20.34 17.21 8.55
C THR A 329 -19.47 17.37 7.30
N ALA A 330 -18.64 16.37 6.99
CA ALA A 330 -17.79 16.40 5.80
C ALA A 330 -18.60 16.51 4.49
N LEU A 331 -19.74 15.82 4.39
CA LEU A 331 -20.64 15.93 3.23
C LEU A 331 -21.19 17.36 3.09
N GLY A 332 -21.57 18.00 4.20
CA GLY A 332 -22.01 19.40 4.18
C GLY A 332 -20.90 20.36 3.71
N ILE A 333 -19.66 20.12 4.12
CA ILE A 333 -18.49 20.89 3.68
C ILE A 333 -18.26 20.69 2.17
N VAL A 334 -18.26 19.44 1.70
CA VAL A 334 -18.13 19.11 0.27
C VAL A 334 -19.22 19.82 -0.55
N LEU A 335 -20.49 19.70 -0.15
CA LEU A 335 -21.60 20.31 -0.89
C LEU A 335 -21.56 21.84 -0.92
N SER A 336 -20.97 22.47 0.10
CA SER A 336 -20.84 23.94 0.17
C SER A 336 -19.58 24.49 -0.50
N THR A 337 -18.59 23.64 -0.79
CA THR A 337 -17.24 24.04 -1.20
C THR A 337 -16.89 23.55 -2.61
N ALA A 338 -17.20 22.30 -2.91
CA ALA A 338 -16.87 21.69 -4.18
C ALA A 338 -17.70 22.27 -5.32
N THR A 339 -17.10 22.31 -6.51
CA THR A 339 -17.78 22.69 -7.75
C THR A 339 -18.27 21.43 -8.46
N ASN A 340 -19.42 21.49 -9.13
CA ASN A 340 -19.97 20.37 -9.90
C ASN A 340 -19.10 19.90 -11.10
N ASN A 341 -18.02 20.62 -11.40
CA ASN A 341 -16.99 20.21 -12.34
C ASN A 341 -16.02 19.17 -11.78
N GLN A 342 -15.90 19.07 -10.45
CA GLN A 342 -15.11 18.06 -9.78
C GLN A 342 -15.77 16.69 -9.94
N LEU A 343 -14.95 15.67 -10.15
CA LEU A 343 -15.39 14.28 -10.22
C LEU A 343 -15.66 13.76 -8.81
N ALA A 344 -16.76 13.04 -8.61
CA ALA A 344 -17.14 12.44 -7.34
C ALA A 344 -17.00 10.92 -7.36
N GLY A 345 -16.72 10.31 -6.20
CA GLY A 345 -16.75 8.86 -6.01
C GLY A 345 -17.32 8.54 -4.63
N VAL A 346 -18.02 7.42 -4.50
CA VAL A 346 -18.63 7.01 -3.23
C VAL A 346 -18.36 5.53 -2.99
N PHE A 347 -17.98 5.20 -1.75
CA PHE A 347 -17.77 3.82 -1.33
C PHE A 347 -18.14 3.61 0.14
N GLY A 348 -18.26 2.36 0.57
CA GLY A 348 -18.46 2.04 1.98
C GLY A 348 -18.57 0.57 2.29
N SER A 349 -18.24 0.22 3.54
CA SER A 349 -18.51 -1.10 4.12
C SER A 349 -19.73 -1.05 5.03
N PHE A 350 -20.54 -2.11 5.05
CA PHE A 350 -21.71 -2.20 5.91
C PHE A 350 -21.97 -3.63 6.40
N GLY A 351 -22.77 -3.78 7.45
CA GLY A 351 -23.18 -5.11 7.95
C GLY A 351 -24.46 -5.60 7.28
N TRP A 352 -25.61 -5.15 7.81
CA TRP A 352 -26.93 -5.56 7.35
C TRP A 352 -27.53 -4.62 6.31
N SER A 353 -27.31 -3.31 6.47
CA SER A 353 -27.88 -2.26 5.66
C SER A 353 -26.85 -1.16 5.35
N GLY A 354 -26.92 -0.58 4.14
CA GLY A 354 -25.89 0.28 3.55
C GLY A 354 -26.35 1.73 3.30
N GLU A 355 -27.24 2.26 4.13
CA GLU A 355 -27.94 3.54 3.91
C GLU A 355 -27.00 4.74 3.85
N ALA A 356 -25.87 4.71 4.56
CA ALA A 356 -24.90 5.79 4.54
C ALA A 356 -24.35 6.03 3.12
N VAL A 357 -24.09 4.95 2.38
CA VAL A 357 -23.61 5.01 0.99
C VAL A 357 -24.71 5.57 0.07
N ASP A 358 -25.96 5.12 0.23
CA ASP A 358 -27.10 5.62 -0.55
C ASP A 358 -27.33 7.11 -0.32
N LEU A 359 -27.25 7.55 0.94
CA LEU A 359 -27.42 8.94 1.33
C LEU A 359 -26.39 9.83 0.63
N ILE A 360 -25.12 9.47 0.73
CA ILE A 360 -24.02 10.24 0.13
C ILE A 360 -24.17 10.27 -1.39
N GLU A 361 -24.39 9.11 -2.02
CA GLU A 361 -24.57 9.02 -3.46
C GLU A 361 -25.74 9.88 -3.94
N SER A 362 -26.89 9.78 -3.28
CA SER A 362 -28.09 10.53 -3.65
C SER A 362 -27.87 12.03 -3.52
N LYS A 363 -27.27 12.50 -2.43
CA LYS A 363 -26.97 13.93 -2.23
C LYS A 363 -26.01 14.49 -3.26
N LEU A 364 -25.01 13.71 -3.67
CA LEU A 364 -24.08 14.12 -4.73
C LEU A 364 -24.74 14.10 -6.12
N LYS A 365 -25.61 13.12 -6.41
CA LYS A 365 -26.41 13.10 -7.64
C LYS A 365 -27.36 14.31 -7.71
N ASP A 366 -28.07 14.61 -6.63
CA ASP A 366 -28.98 15.76 -6.53
C ASP A 366 -28.25 17.10 -6.73
N ALA A 367 -27.01 17.19 -6.26
CA ALA A 367 -26.15 18.36 -6.44
C ALA A 367 -25.48 18.42 -7.83
N GLY A 368 -25.73 17.45 -8.72
CA GLY A 368 -25.29 17.47 -10.11
C GLY A 368 -23.85 16.98 -10.36
N TYR A 369 -23.25 16.25 -9.42
CA TYR A 369 -21.91 15.69 -9.59
C TYR A 369 -21.89 14.52 -10.58
N ARG A 370 -20.79 14.42 -11.34
CA ARG A 370 -20.49 13.25 -12.16
C ARG A 370 -19.65 12.26 -11.36
N PHE A 371 -19.91 10.98 -11.56
CA PHE A 371 -19.21 9.91 -10.86
C PHE A 371 -18.05 9.38 -11.69
N GLY A 372 -16.90 9.18 -11.05
CA GLY A 372 -15.70 8.62 -11.68
C GLY A 372 -15.67 7.10 -11.76
N PHE A 373 -16.51 6.44 -10.98
CA PHE A 373 -16.76 5.01 -10.98
C PHE A 373 -18.13 4.73 -10.36
N ASP A 374 -18.65 3.52 -10.57
CA ASP A 374 -19.90 3.07 -9.95
C ASP A 374 -19.74 2.93 -8.43
N THR A 375 -20.73 3.40 -7.68
CA THR A 375 -20.71 3.41 -6.21
C THR A 375 -20.42 2.03 -5.63
N ILE A 376 -19.35 1.93 -4.81
CA ILE A 376 -18.86 0.65 -4.28
C ILE A 376 -19.50 0.36 -2.93
N ARG A 377 -20.07 -0.84 -2.78
CA ARG A 377 -20.77 -1.27 -1.57
C ARG A 377 -20.26 -2.65 -1.16
N VAL A 378 -19.62 -2.72 0.00
CA VAL A 378 -19.00 -3.96 0.48
C VAL A 378 -19.69 -4.42 1.74
N LYS A 379 -20.21 -5.65 1.72
CA LYS A 379 -20.83 -6.25 2.89
C LYS A 379 -19.75 -6.92 3.74
N PHE A 380 -19.68 -6.55 5.01
CA PHE A 380 -18.69 -7.02 5.99
C PHE A 380 -17.23 -6.77 5.54
N LYS A 381 -16.36 -7.76 5.77
CA LYS A 381 -14.91 -7.67 5.64
C LYS A 381 -14.50 -7.77 4.17
N PRO A 382 -13.65 -6.86 3.65
CA PRO A 382 -13.11 -6.97 2.29
C PRO A 382 -12.25 -8.23 2.09
N ASP A 383 -12.30 -8.77 0.87
CA ASP A 383 -11.44 -9.84 0.37
C ASP A 383 -10.57 -9.35 -0.81
N ASP A 384 -9.79 -10.24 -1.43
CA ASP A 384 -8.89 -9.85 -2.52
C ASP A 384 -9.58 -9.35 -3.78
N ALA A 385 -10.72 -9.96 -4.14
CA ALA A 385 -11.53 -9.49 -5.26
C ALA A 385 -12.06 -8.08 -4.99
N THR A 386 -12.49 -7.82 -3.76
CA THR A 386 -12.93 -6.49 -3.31
C THR A 386 -11.82 -5.46 -3.37
N LEU A 387 -10.61 -5.80 -2.91
CA LEU A 387 -9.46 -4.90 -2.96
C LEU A 387 -9.07 -4.57 -4.40
N GLN A 388 -9.07 -5.58 -5.29
CA GLN A 388 -8.80 -5.38 -6.71
C GLN A 388 -9.85 -4.48 -7.37
N LEU A 389 -11.14 -4.70 -7.09
CA LEU A 389 -12.24 -3.84 -7.55
C LEU A 389 -12.01 -2.38 -7.14
N CYS A 390 -11.67 -2.14 -5.87
CA CYS A 390 -11.40 -0.79 -5.36
C CYS A 390 -10.18 -0.14 -6.00
N GLU A 391 -9.09 -0.89 -6.19
CA GLU A 391 -7.88 -0.40 -6.85
C GLU A 391 -8.15 -0.04 -8.33
N GLU A 392 -8.87 -0.89 -9.06
CA GLU A 392 -9.25 -0.64 -10.46
C GLU A 392 -10.19 0.58 -10.58
N ALA A 393 -11.16 0.72 -9.67
CA ALA A 393 -12.01 1.91 -9.61
C ALA A 393 -11.22 3.20 -9.34
N GLY A 394 -10.21 3.14 -8.44
CA GLY A 394 -9.30 4.27 -8.21
C GLY A 394 -8.49 4.64 -9.46
N THR A 395 -8.02 3.65 -10.20
CA THR A 395 -7.34 3.86 -11.49
C THR A 395 -8.27 4.51 -12.51
N ASP A 396 -9.51 4.01 -12.66
CA ASP A 396 -10.50 4.60 -13.58
C ASP A 396 -10.81 6.07 -13.22
N PHE A 397 -10.92 6.37 -11.92
CA PHE A 397 -11.08 7.74 -11.44
C PHE A 397 -9.94 8.66 -11.88
N ALA A 398 -8.70 8.22 -11.70
CA ALA A 398 -7.52 8.97 -12.09
C ALA A 398 -7.45 9.18 -13.62
N GLN A 399 -7.78 8.15 -14.41
CA GLN A 399 -7.83 8.23 -15.86
C GLN A 399 -8.91 9.21 -16.34
N ALA A 400 -10.08 9.21 -15.71
CA ALA A 400 -11.14 10.15 -16.01
C ALA A 400 -10.71 11.61 -15.76
N LEU A 401 -10.02 11.88 -14.66
CA LEU A 401 -9.45 13.20 -14.36
C LEU A 401 -8.38 13.63 -15.37
N LYS A 402 -7.43 12.74 -15.68
CA LYS A 402 -6.39 13.01 -16.69
C LYS A 402 -6.99 13.30 -18.05
N LYS A 403 -7.99 12.52 -18.48
CA LYS A 403 -8.71 12.74 -19.74
C LYS A 403 -9.44 14.08 -19.76
N ALA A 404 -10.16 14.43 -18.68
CA ALA A 404 -10.85 15.71 -18.58
C ALA A 404 -9.89 16.91 -18.68
N ARG A 405 -8.70 16.79 -18.09
CA ARG A 405 -7.63 17.81 -18.21
C ARG A 405 -7.03 17.86 -19.61
N LYS A 406 -6.75 16.70 -20.24
CA LYS A 406 -6.19 16.64 -21.60
C LYS A 406 -7.12 17.26 -22.64
N VAL A 407 -8.44 17.04 -22.53
CA VAL A 407 -9.45 17.67 -23.41
C VAL A 407 -9.41 19.21 -23.34
N ARG A 408 -8.99 19.78 -22.19
CA ARG A 408 -8.86 21.24 -22.01
C ARG A 408 -7.53 21.80 -22.53
N SER A 409 -6.57 20.96 -22.90
CA SER A 409 -5.26 21.37 -23.41
C SER A 409 -5.21 21.22 -24.94
N PRO A 410 -4.67 22.19 -25.70
CA PRO A 410 -4.55 22.05 -27.15
C PRO A 410 -3.64 20.86 -27.50
N ASN A 411 -4.07 20.01 -28.43
CA ASN A 411 -3.24 18.94 -28.97
C ASN A 411 -2.01 19.55 -29.65
N GLN A 412 -0.84 19.38 -29.03
CA GLN A 412 0.42 19.75 -29.65
C GLN A 412 0.88 18.60 -30.56
N PRO A 413 1.41 18.91 -31.76
CA PRO A 413 2.02 17.89 -32.60
C PRO A 413 3.22 17.26 -31.89
N ALA A 414 3.47 15.97 -32.15
CA ALA A 414 4.58 15.27 -31.54
C ALA A 414 5.92 15.94 -31.89
N THR A 415 6.79 16.09 -30.90
CA THR A 415 8.12 16.69 -31.10
C THR A 415 8.99 15.81 -32.00
N THR A 416 10.09 16.35 -32.54
CA THR A 416 11.03 15.57 -33.36
C THR A 416 11.62 14.39 -32.59
N VAL A 417 11.88 14.56 -31.29
CA VAL A 417 12.33 13.50 -30.40
C VAL A 417 11.27 12.42 -30.26
N GLU A 418 10.02 12.79 -30.00
CA GLU A 418 8.91 11.84 -29.86
C GLU A 418 8.66 11.06 -31.15
N GLN A 419 8.77 11.71 -32.31
CA GLN A 419 8.67 11.06 -33.62
C GLN A 419 9.82 10.06 -33.84
N ALA A 420 11.04 10.38 -33.40
CA ALA A 420 12.19 9.49 -33.47
C ALA A 420 12.01 8.27 -32.55
N VAL A 421 11.56 8.49 -31.30
CA VAL A 421 11.22 7.40 -30.36
C VAL A 421 10.12 6.50 -30.92
N GLY A 422 9.15 7.07 -31.64
CA GLY A 422 8.11 6.32 -32.34
C GLY A 422 8.62 5.32 -33.39
N ARG A 423 9.88 5.42 -33.83
CA ARG A 423 10.50 4.48 -34.77
C ARG A 423 11.03 3.20 -34.13
N ILE A 424 11.03 3.12 -32.81
CA ILE A 424 11.33 1.88 -32.08
C ILE A 424 10.18 0.89 -32.32
N VAL A 425 10.50 -0.20 -33.01
CA VAL A 425 9.57 -1.30 -33.33
C VAL A 425 9.68 -2.37 -32.25
N GLY A 426 8.54 -2.91 -31.84
CA GLY A 426 8.49 -4.05 -30.93
C GLY A 426 7.45 -5.08 -31.38
N SER A 427 7.60 -6.31 -30.89
CA SER A 427 6.67 -7.40 -31.14
C SER A 427 5.32 -7.11 -30.47
N LEU A 428 4.24 -7.37 -31.18
CA LEU A 428 2.90 -7.28 -30.63
C LEU A 428 2.61 -8.56 -29.83
N CYS A 429 2.39 -8.41 -28.53
CA CYS A 429 2.16 -9.51 -27.62
C CYS A 429 0.97 -9.23 -26.70
N ILE A 430 0.39 -10.27 -26.11
CA ILE A 430 -0.51 -10.14 -24.95
C ILE A 430 0.18 -10.77 -23.74
N LEU A 431 0.46 -9.96 -22.73
CA LEU A 431 0.86 -10.47 -21.42
C LEU A 431 -0.42 -10.88 -20.69
N THR A 432 -0.45 -12.11 -20.19
CA THR A 432 -1.53 -12.68 -19.39
C THR A 432 -0.95 -13.17 -18.07
N ALA A 433 -1.67 -12.96 -16.97
CA ALA A 433 -1.23 -13.40 -15.65
C ALA A 433 -2.42 -13.84 -14.81
N LYS A 434 -2.20 -14.82 -13.93
CA LYS A 434 -3.18 -15.32 -12.97
C LYS A 434 -2.50 -15.61 -11.63
N GLU A 435 -3.14 -15.21 -10.54
CA GLU A 435 -2.73 -15.54 -9.18
C GLU A 435 -3.97 -15.76 -8.32
N GLY A 436 -4.19 -16.99 -7.87
CA GLY A 436 -5.45 -17.39 -7.23
C GLY A 436 -6.64 -17.15 -8.17
N ASP A 437 -7.65 -16.44 -7.67
CA ASP A 437 -8.84 -16.07 -8.43
C ASP A 437 -8.66 -14.80 -9.27
N ARG A 438 -7.53 -14.10 -9.13
CA ARG A 438 -7.23 -12.88 -9.88
C ARG A 438 -6.60 -13.23 -11.20
N SER A 439 -7.12 -12.67 -12.29
CA SER A 439 -6.50 -12.80 -13.61
C SER A 439 -6.58 -11.48 -14.36
N SER A 440 -5.59 -11.22 -15.20
CA SER A 440 -5.55 -10.02 -16.02
C SER A 440 -4.78 -10.23 -17.32
N ALA A 441 -4.97 -9.29 -18.25
CA ALA A 441 -4.24 -9.25 -19.52
C ALA A 441 -3.95 -7.81 -19.94
N MET A 442 -2.83 -7.61 -20.65
CA MET A 442 -2.56 -6.37 -21.37
C MET A 442 -1.93 -6.62 -22.74
N LEU A 443 -2.23 -5.72 -23.69
CA LEU A 443 -1.43 -5.59 -24.91
C LEU A 443 -0.03 -5.06 -24.54
N ALA A 444 1.00 -5.78 -24.92
CA ALA A 444 2.39 -5.41 -24.74
C ALA A 444 3.06 -5.23 -26.10
N SER A 445 3.80 -4.13 -26.25
CA SER A 445 4.59 -3.89 -27.48
C SER A 445 6.04 -3.50 -27.20
N TRP A 446 6.43 -3.35 -25.94
CA TRP A 446 7.80 -3.01 -25.54
C TRP A 446 8.41 -4.24 -24.89
N VAL A 447 8.79 -5.18 -25.74
CA VAL A 447 9.36 -6.48 -25.35
C VAL A 447 10.68 -6.67 -26.08
N SER A 448 11.71 -7.14 -25.36
CA SER A 448 13.00 -7.50 -25.96
C SER A 448 13.57 -8.73 -25.28
N GLN A 449 14.30 -9.57 -26.02
CA GLN A 449 15.15 -10.57 -25.41
C GLN A 449 16.27 -9.86 -24.62
N ALA A 450 16.57 -10.39 -23.44
CA ALA A 450 17.52 -9.82 -22.48
C ALA A 450 18.65 -10.78 -22.11
N SER A 451 18.44 -12.10 -22.22
CA SER A 451 19.46 -13.10 -21.91
C SER A 451 19.30 -14.38 -22.72
N PHE A 452 20.41 -15.10 -22.89
CA PHE A 452 20.46 -16.46 -23.45
C PHE A 452 20.48 -17.55 -22.36
N ASN A 453 21.11 -17.29 -21.21
CA ASN A 453 21.27 -18.30 -20.16
C ASN A 453 21.12 -17.68 -18.74
N PRO A 454 20.02 -17.98 -18.02
CA PRO A 454 18.80 -18.59 -18.56
C PRO A 454 18.17 -17.69 -19.65
N PRO A 455 17.37 -18.25 -20.58
CA PRO A 455 16.62 -17.43 -21.53
C PRO A 455 15.79 -16.39 -20.79
N GLY A 456 15.91 -15.13 -21.18
CA GLY A 456 15.26 -14.04 -20.46
C GLY A 456 14.82 -12.91 -21.38
N LEU A 457 13.81 -12.18 -20.95
CA LEU A 457 13.22 -11.04 -21.66
C LEU A 457 12.97 -9.87 -20.73
N THR A 458 12.87 -8.68 -21.32
CA THR A 458 12.29 -7.51 -20.67
C THR A 458 10.92 -7.18 -21.25
N ILE A 459 10.04 -6.68 -20.40
CA ILE A 459 8.75 -6.12 -20.80
C ILE A 459 8.47 -4.84 -20.01
N ALA A 460 8.04 -3.78 -20.69
CA ALA A 460 7.58 -2.57 -20.01
C ALA A 460 6.07 -2.67 -19.70
N VAL A 461 5.71 -2.45 -18.44
CA VAL A 461 4.34 -2.50 -17.93
C VAL A 461 3.98 -1.13 -17.38
N ALA A 462 2.96 -0.48 -17.94
CA ALA A 462 2.51 0.82 -17.45
C ALA A 462 1.95 0.70 -16.02
N LYS A 463 2.29 1.67 -15.16
CA LYS A 463 1.92 1.65 -13.72
C LYS A 463 0.42 1.70 -13.46
N ASP A 464 -0.34 2.24 -14.40
CA ASP A 464 -1.79 2.39 -14.34
C ASP A 464 -2.56 1.16 -14.85
N ARG A 465 -1.89 0.07 -15.20
CA ARG A 465 -2.56 -1.15 -15.67
C ARG A 465 -2.92 -2.05 -14.50
N ALA A 466 -4.09 -2.69 -14.58
CA ALA A 466 -4.54 -3.67 -13.59
C ALA A 466 -3.55 -4.85 -13.45
N ILE A 467 -2.89 -5.25 -14.54
CA ILE A 467 -1.92 -6.35 -14.53
C ILE A 467 -0.61 -6.04 -13.79
N GLU A 468 -0.37 -4.77 -13.47
CA GLU A 468 0.87 -4.33 -12.81
C GLU A 468 1.15 -5.13 -11.53
N THR A 469 0.11 -5.37 -10.72
CA THR A 469 0.19 -6.12 -9.46
C THR A 469 0.38 -7.63 -9.64
N LEU A 470 0.24 -8.15 -10.86
CA LEU A 470 0.52 -9.55 -11.21
C LEU A 470 1.89 -9.72 -11.86
N THR A 471 2.70 -8.66 -11.88
CA THR A 471 4.04 -8.65 -12.47
C THR A 471 5.13 -8.34 -11.45
N HIS A 472 4.86 -8.48 -10.15
CA HIS A 472 5.84 -8.33 -9.06
C HIS A 472 6.90 -9.43 -9.09
N SER A 473 8.05 -9.18 -8.45
CA SER A 473 9.12 -10.17 -8.39
C SER A 473 8.65 -11.47 -7.74
N GLY A 474 8.91 -12.60 -8.39
CA GLY A 474 8.42 -13.92 -7.99
C GLY A 474 7.08 -14.32 -8.62
N ASN A 475 6.32 -13.39 -9.21
CA ASN A 475 5.12 -13.76 -9.96
C ASN A 475 5.45 -14.46 -11.27
N LYS A 476 4.43 -15.12 -11.83
CA LYS A 476 4.49 -15.79 -13.13
C LYS A 476 3.50 -15.14 -14.09
N PHE A 477 3.85 -15.14 -15.37
CA PHE A 477 2.98 -14.69 -16.44
C PHE A 477 3.23 -15.51 -17.70
N VAL A 478 2.34 -15.38 -18.68
CA VAL A 478 2.53 -15.88 -20.04
C VAL A 478 2.63 -14.69 -20.98
N LEU A 479 3.64 -14.71 -21.85
CA LEU A 479 3.74 -13.79 -22.98
C LEU A 479 3.25 -14.48 -24.25
N ASN A 480 2.11 -14.05 -24.77
CA ASN A 480 1.53 -14.56 -26.02
C ASN A 480 1.98 -13.69 -27.18
N ILE A 481 2.84 -14.21 -28.05
CA ILE A 481 3.36 -13.52 -29.23
C ILE A 481 2.32 -13.62 -30.35
N LEU A 482 1.86 -12.49 -30.88
CA LEU A 482 0.76 -12.49 -31.86
C LEU A 482 1.26 -12.76 -33.29
N LYS A 483 0.42 -13.42 -34.10
CA LYS A 483 0.71 -13.75 -35.50
C LYS A 483 0.30 -12.59 -36.43
N GLU A 484 1.20 -12.20 -37.33
CA GLU A 484 0.91 -11.25 -38.40
C GLU A 484 -0.26 -11.76 -39.27
N GLY A 485 -1.18 -10.86 -39.64
CA GLY A 485 -2.40 -11.22 -40.36
C GLY A 485 -3.54 -11.84 -39.53
N ASN A 486 -3.32 -12.24 -38.27
CA ASN A 486 -4.38 -12.74 -37.36
C ASN A 486 -4.45 -11.98 -36.01
N HIS A 487 -3.59 -10.99 -35.78
CA HIS A 487 -3.49 -10.31 -34.49
C HIS A 487 -4.61 -9.29 -34.18
N LEU A 488 -5.33 -8.80 -35.21
CA LEU A 488 -6.26 -7.67 -35.07
C LEU A 488 -7.43 -7.95 -34.11
N GLY A 489 -7.94 -9.18 -34.05
CA GLY A 489 -9.03 -9.56 -33.16
C GLY A 489 -8.61 -9.46 -31.69
N LEU A 490 -7.52 -10.13 -31.33
CA LEU A 490 -6.95 -10.11 -29.99
C LEU A 490 -6.52 -8.69 -29.60
N MET A 491 -5.87 -7.95 -30.50
CA MET A 491 -5.45 -6.57 -30.26
C MET A 491 -6.66 -5.67 -29.92
N LYS A 492 -7.73 -5.72 -30.73
CA LYS A 492 -8.94 -4.92 -30.47
C LYS A 492 -9.60 -5.31 -29.14
N HIS A 493 -9.62 -6.60 -28.81
CA HIS A 493 -10.20 -7.08 -27.57
C HIS A 493 -9.45 -6.57 -26.33
N PHE A 494 -8.12 -6.67 -26.31
CA PHE A 494 -7.32 -6.26 -25.14
C PHE A 494 -7.00 -4.75 -25.10
N LEU A 495 -7.34 -3.99 -26.14
CA LEU A 495 -7.30 -2.52 -26.14
C LEU A 495 -8.56 -1.86 -25.59
N LYS A 496 -9.69 -2.57 -25.55
CA LYS A 496 -10.94 -2.00 -25.05
C LYS A 496 -10.85 -1.74 -23.53
N PRO A 497 -11.54 -0.72 -23.01
CA PRO A 497 -11.70 -0.56 -21.56
C PRO A 497 -12.45 -1.76 -20.97
N PHE A 498 -12.00 -2.23 -19.81
CA PHE A 498 -12.69 -3.24 -19.03
C PHE A 498 -13.18 -2.59 -17.74
N SER A 499 -14.43 -2.83 -17.37
CA SER A 499 -14.94 -2.40 -16.07
C SER A 499 -14.17 -3.10 -14.95
N PRO A 500 -14.10 -2.49 -13.76
CA PRO A 500 -13.49 -3.13 -12.60
C PRO A 500 -14.04 -4.55 -12.35
N ALA A 501 -13.15 -5.50 -12.05
CA ALA A 501 -13.44 -6.93 -11.86
C ALA A 501 -14.06 -7.67 -13.07
N GLN A 502 -14.15 -7.05 -14.25
CA GLN A 502 -14.63 -7.71 -15.45
C GLN A 502 -13.63 -8.77 -15.94
N ASP A 503 -14.11 -9.97 -16.24
CA ASP A 503 -13.29 -11.00 -16.89
C ASP A 503 -12.79 -10.53 -18.26
N ARG A 504 -11.45 -10.46 -18.38
CA ARG A 504 -10.76 -9.99 -19.57
C ARG A 504 -10.66 -11.06 -20.66
N PHE A 505 -10.96 -12.31 -20.37
CA PHE A 505 -10.82 -13.44 -21.30
C PHE A 505 -12.15 -13.88 -21.91
N THR A 506 -13.29 -13.37 -21.44
CA THR A 506 -14.60 -13.65 -22.03
C THR A 506 -14.60 -13.41 -23.55
N GLY A 507 -14.87 -14.47 -24.32
CA GLY A 507 -14.90 -14.43 -25.79
C GLY A 507 -13.53 -14.61 -26.47
N VAL A 508 -12.48 -14.97 -25.73
CA VAL A 508 -11.14 -15.28 -26.24
C VAL A 508 -10.83 -16.75 -25.98
N ALA A 509 -10.33 -17.46 -27.00
CA ALA A 509 -9.93 -18.86 -26.86
C ALA A 509 -8.60 -18.96 -26.08
N ALA A 510 -8.69 -19.38 -24.82
CA ALA A 510 -7.54 -19.48 -23.93
C ALA A 510 -7.51 -20.84 -23.19
N GLU A 511 -6.31 -21.32 -22.93
CA GLU A 511 -6.01 -22.53 -22.16
C GLU A 511 -5.11 -22.20 -20.97
N GLU A 512 -5.20 -22.95 -19.88
CA GLU A 512 -4.34 -22.76 -18.70
C GLU A 512 -3.01 -23.52 -18.89
N THR A 513 -1.89 -22.88 -18.56
CA THR A 513 -0.55 -23.48 -18.65
C THR A 513 -0.09 -24.12 -17.35
N GLU A 514 1.09 -24.76 -17.38
CA GLU A 514 1.72 -25.31 -16.17
C GLU A 514 2.00 -24.24 -15.11
N ASN A 515 2.27 -23.00 -15.53
CA ASN A 515 2.42 -21.88 -14.60
C ASN A 515 1.11 -21.24 -14.12
N GLY A 516 -0.05 -21.77 -14.55
CA GLY A 516 -1.39 -21.31 -14.19
C GLY A 516 -1.90 -20.10 -14.96
N SER A 517 -1.05 -19.40 -15.73
CA SER A 517 -1.49 -18.23 -16.50
C SER A 517 -2.07 -18.61 -17.87
N PRO A 518 -3.04 -17.85 -18.41
CA PRO A 518 -3.71 -18.21 -19.67
C PRO A 518 -2.81 -18.08 -20.91
N VAL A 519 -2.75 -19.10 -21.76
CA VAL A 519 -2.23 -19.03 -23.13
C VAL A 519 -3.37 -18.77 -24.10
N LEU A 520 -3.15 -17.86 -25.05
CA LEU A 520 -4.09 -17.57 -26.13
C LEU A 520 -3.80 -18.52 -27.29
N THR A 521 -4.76 -19.40 -27.60
CA THR A 521 -4.58 -20.47 -28.62
C THR A 521 -4.40 -19.93 -30.05
N ASP A 522 -4.91 -18.73 -30.33
CA ASP A 522 -4.75 -18.03 -31.61
C ASP A 522 -3.39 -17.29 -31.75
N ALA A 523 -2.52 -17.35 -30.74
CA ALA A 523 -1.19 -16.73 -30.78
C ALA A 523 -0.23 -17.48 -31.74
N LEU A 524 0.85 -16.81 -32.15
CA LEU A 524 1.95 -17.43 -32.91
C LEU A 524 2.77 -18.38 -32.04
N ALA A 525 3.09 -17.94 -30.84
CA ALA A 525 3.90 -18.63 -29.85
C ALA A 525 3.57 -18.10 -28.45
N TYR A 526 3.93 -18.86 -27.42
CA TYR A 526 3.85 -18.39 -26.04
C TYR A 526 5.13 -18.71 -25.27
N LEU A 527 5.39 -17.90 -24.23
CA LEU A 527 6.49 -18.07 -23.29
C LEU A 527 5.94 -18.03 -21.86
N GLU A 528 6.18 -19.08 -21.08
CA GLU A 528 5.91 -19.12 -19.64
C GLU A 528 7.07 -18.49 -18.90
N CYS A 529 6.80 -17.40 -18.18
CA CYS A 529 7.83 -16.53 -17.63
C CYS A 529 7.69 -16.43 -16.11
N SER A 530 8.84 -16.32 -15.44
CA SER A 530 8.94 -15.98 -14.01
C SER A 530 9.67 -14.65 -13.84
N VAL A 531 9.01 -13.69 -13.17
CA VAL A 531 9.57 -12.37 -12.91
C VAL A 531 10.72 -12.47 -11.91
N GLN A 532 11.90 -12.00 -12.32
CA GLN A 532 13.09 -12.00 -11.48
C GLN A 532 13.30 -10.66 -10.79
N ASN A 533 13.08 -9.55 -11.50
CA ASN A 533 13.27 -8.21 -10.97
C ASN A 533 12.43 -7.18 -11.76
N ARG A 534 12.26 -6.00 -11.16
CA ARG A 534 11.59 -4.84 -11.78
C ARG A 534 12.36 -3.57 -11.47
N MET A 535 12.40 -2.68 -12.45
CA MET A 535 13.00 -1.36 -12.31
C MET A 535 11.95 -0.30 -12.60
N GLU A 536 11.88 0.72 -11.75
CA GLU A 536 11.01 1.87 -12.01
C GLU A 536 11.57 2.68 -13.18
N SER A 537 10.72 3.06 -14.14
CA SER A 537 11.12 3.76 -15.36
C SER A 537 10.04 4.75 -15.78
N GLY A 538 10.04 5.92 -15.15
CA GLY A 538 9.06 6.97 -15.42
C GLY A 538 7.63 6.51 -15.11
N ASP A 539 6.78 6.42 -16.12
CA ASP A 539 5.39 5.97 -16.04
C ASP A 539 5.22 4.44 -16.17
N HIS A 540 6.31 3.69 -16.35
CA HIS A 540 6.33 2.24 -16.49
C HIS A 540 7.22 1.57 -15.44
N TRP A 541 7.00 0.26 -15.28
CA TRP A 541 7.96 -0.68 -14.72
C TRP A 541 8.63 -1.44 -15.85
N LEU A 542 9.96 -1.50 -15.86
CA LEU A 542 10.70 -2.42 -16.70
C LEU A 542 10.86 -3.74 -15.94
N VAL A 543 10.18 -4.77 -16.40
CA VAL A 543 10.15 -6.10 -15.78
C VAL A 543 11.15 -7.00 -16.49
N TYR A 544 12.09 -7.59 -15.76
CA TYR A 544 12.96 -8.66 -16.25
C TYR A 544 12.42 -10.02 -15.80
N ALA A 545 12.26 -10.93 -16.76
CA ALA A 545 11.73 -12.25 -16.51
C ALA A 545 12.55 -13.33 -17.23
N THR A 546 12.67 -14.49 -16.59
CA THR A 546 13.25 -15.69 -17.20
C THR A 546 12.15 -16.55 -17.79
N VAL A 547 12.43 -17.19 -18.92
CA VAL A 547 11.51 -18.09 -19.61
C VAL A 547 11.76 -19.51 -19.11
N GLU A 548 10.73 -20.13 -18.52
CA GLU A 548 10.77 -21.49 -17.98
C GLU A 548 10.32 -22.52 -19.03
N ASN A 549 9.33 -22.17 -19.84
CA ASN A 549 8.76 -23.03 -20.89
C ASN A 549 8.24 -22.16 -22.06
N GLY A 550 7.94 -22.76 -23.20
CA GLY A 550 7.36 -22.06 -24.33
C GLY A 550 7.20 -22.94 -25.56
N LYS A 551 6.30 -22.53 -26.46
CA LYS A 551 5.99 -23.28 -27.69
C LYS A 551 5.63 -22.35 -28.83
N VAL A 552 6.09 -22.71 -30.03
CA VAL A 552 5.59 -22.13 -31.29
C VAL A 552 4.32 -22.89 -31.69
N LEU A 553 3.20 -22.19 -31.74
CA LEU A 553 1.89 -22.74 -32.08
C LEU A 553 1.68 -22.84 -33.60
N ASN A 554 2.31 -21.94 -34.37
CA ASN A 554 2.26 -21.93 -35.83
C ASN A 554 3.66 -21.71 -36.43
N GLN A 555 4.26 -22.76 -37.00
CA GLN A 555 5.65 -22.72 -37.49
C GLN A 555 5.87 -21.83 -38.71
N ASP A 556 4.84 -21.65 -39.55
CA ASP A 556 4.94 -20.89 -40.80
C ASP A 556 4.53 -19.41 -40.62
N GLY A 557 4.16 -19.01 -39.41
CA GLY A 557 3.74 -17.65 -39.09
C GLY A 557 4.89 -16.69 -38.84
N VAL A 558 4.64 -15.40 -39.09
CA VAL A 558 5.57 -14.32 -38.74
C VAL A 558 5.00 -13.52 -37.58
N THR A 559 5.88 -13.04 -36.69
CA THR A 559 5.50 -12.21 -35.53
C THR A 559 4.87 -10.89 -35.99
N ALA A 560 3.71 -10.55 -35.41
CA ALA A 560 3.10 -9.25 -35.61
C ALA A 560 3.95 -8.16 -34.93
N VAL A 561 4.10 -7.02 -35.58
CA VAL A 561 4.91 -5.89 -35.09
C VAL A 561 4.09 -4.62 -35.00
N HIS A 562 4.38 -3.79 -34.01
CA HIS A 562 3.71 -2.50 -33.84
C HIS A 562 4.56 -1.36 -34.39
N HIS A 563 4.09 -0.71 -35.45
CA HIS A 563 4.70 0.50 -36.00
C HIS A 563 4.01 1.75 -35.49
N ARG A 564 4.77 2.63 -34.83
CA ARG A 564 4.24 3.91 -34.31
C ARG A 564 4.76 5.09 -35.13
N LYS A 565 4.00 6.19 -35.07
CA LYS A 565 4.41 7.49 -35.62
C LYS A 565 4.95 8.44 -34.55
N SER A 566 4.66 8.18 -33.28
CA SER A 566 5.11 8.94 -32.11
C SER A 566 5.37 7.98 -30.94
N GLY A 567 6.30 8.33 -30.07
CA GLY A 567 6.61 7.62 -28.83
C GLY A 567 5.65 7.92 -27.67
N THR A 568 4.81 8.96 -27.77
CA THR A 568 3.98 9.43 -26.63
C THR A 568 2.62 8.77 -26.50
N HIS A 569 2.11 8.15 -27.57
CA HIS A 569 0.78 7.55 -27.61
C HIS A 569 0.77 6.34 -28.54
N TYR A 570 -0.17 5.42 -28.28
CA TYR A 570 -0.45 4.26 -29.13
C TYR A 570 -1.25 4.64 -30.38
#